data_AF-A0A7S1U1H6-F1
#
_entry.id   AF-A0A7S1U1H6-F1
#
_cell.length_a   1.000
_cell.length_b   1.000
_cell.length_c   1.000
_cell.angle_alpha   90.00
_cell.angle_beta   90.00
_cell.angle_gamma   90.00
#
_symmetry.space_group_name_H-M   'P 1'
#
loop_
_entity.id
_entity.type
_entity.pdbx_description
1 polymer ?
#
loop_
_entity_poly.entity_id
_entity_poly.type
_entity_poly.pdbx_seq_one_letter_code
_entity_poly.pdbx_strand_id
1 'polypeptide(L)'
;APLVGGGGGAAADGDGDGAEATMLLDGQTLRDLELLSTAQGARGSLAWLLDKTETPMGRRLVREWLRRPLLDRRRIDERLDAVGLLTRVLAGDVEEAPGVAIGRLVDELKRLPDLAGLQAQLRAATITPKRLLGLLDALLHLLELLQDLDLTGGGGSCAPRPS
;
A
#
# COMPACT_ATOMS: atom_id res chain seq x y z
N ALA A 1 27.71 -2.91 49.21
CA ALA A 1 28.35 -3.96 48.40
C ALA A 1 27.44 -5.17 48.37
N PRO A 2 27.44 -5.98 47.29
CA PRO A 2 28.00 -5.70 45.95
C PRO A 2 27.04 -4.74 45.18
N LEU A 3 27.02 -4.48 43.86
CA LEU A 3 27.85 -4.81 42.69
C LEU A 3 27.58 -6.12 41.90
N VAL A 4 28.07 -6.15 40.65
CA VAL A 4 27.98 -7.20 39.59
C VAL A 4 26.53 -7.48 39.10
N GLY A 5 26.22 -7.54 37.79
CA GLY A 5 27.02 -7.24 36.59
C GLY A 5 26.78 -8.24 35.44
N GLY A 6 26.55 -7.74 34.23
CA GLY A 6 26.87 -8.44 32.98
C GLY A 6 25.79 -9.32 32.31
N GLY A 7 25.28 -8.81 31.17
CA GLY A 7 25.36 -9.55 29.90
C GLY A 7 24.23 -10.51 29.52
N GLY A 8 24.10 -10.73 28.21
CA GLY A 8 23.30 -11.80 27.61
C GLY A 8 21.97 -11.32 27.01
N GLY A 9 22.00 -10.88 25.75
CA GLY A 9 20.79 -10.81 24.96
C GLY A 9 20.27 -12.21 24.63
N ALA A 10 18.96 -12.38 24.63
CA ALA A 10 18.28 -13.49 23.95
C ALA A 10 17.33 -12.87 22.94
N ALA A 11 17.44 -13.29 21.68
CA ALA A 11 16.57 -12.80 20.62
C ALA A 11 15.12 -13.17 20.94
N ALA A 12 14.27 -12.16 21.10
CA ALA A 12 12.83 -12.34 20.99
C ALA A 12 12.45 -12.29 19.50
N ASP A 13 12.90 -13.31 18.75
CA ASP A 13 12.35 -13.63 17.43
C ASP A 13 10.93 -14.17 17.66
N GLY A 14 10.03 -13.24 17.97
CA GLY A 14 8.62 -13.49 18.11
C GLY A 14 7.96 -13.54 16.74
N ASP A 15 8.04 -14.70 16.09
CA ASP A 15 7.08 -15.13 15.06
C ASP A 15 5.70 -15.34 15.72
N GLY A 16 5.14 -14.23 16.20
CA GLY A 16 3.74 -14.12 16.59
C GLY A 16 2.94 -13.62 15.41
N ASP A 17 1.83 -14.30 15.13
CA ASP A 17 0.75 -13.84 14.24
C ASP A 17 0.16 -12.53 14.79
N GLY A 18 0.88 -11.44 14.53
CA GLY A 18 0.69 -10.15 15.16
C GLY A 18 -0.48 -9.43 14.53
N ALA A 19 -1.67 -9.58 15.13
CA ALA A 19 -2.82 -8.73 14.86
C ALA A 19 -2.35 -7.26 14.86
N GLU A 20 -2.38 -6.62 13.68
CA GLU A 20 -1.69 -5.36 13.45
C GLU A 20 -2.09 -4.32 14.52
N ALA A 21 -1.09 -3.78 15.23
CA ALA A 21 -1.30 -2.75 16.23
C ALA A 21 -1.81 -1.47 15.54
N THR A 22 -3.13 -1.34 15.52
CA THR A 22 -3.87 -0.26 14.86
C THR A 22 -4.68 0.52 15.88
N MET A 23 -4.90 1.80 15.61
CA MET A 23 -5.67 2.67 16.47
C MET A 23 -7.14 2.20 16.49
N LEU A 24 -7.64 1.85 17.67
CA LEU A 24 -9.04 1.49 17.85
C LEU A 24 -9.92 2.74 17.72
N LEU A 25 -10.48 2.96 16.54
CA LEU A 25 -11.50 3.98 16.31
C LEU A 25 -12.88 3.34 16.44
N ASP A 26 -13.69 3.85 17.37
CA ASP A 26 -15.06 3.38 17.53
C ASP A 26 -15.98 3.95 16.44
N GLY A 27 -17.18 3.37 16.34
CA GLY A 27 -18.16 3.77 15.31
C GLY A 27 -18.62 5.23 15.45
N GLN A 28 -18.54 5.83 16.64
CA GLN A 28 -18.89 7.22 16.86
C GLN A 28 -17.76 8.17 16.42
N THR A 29 -16.52 7.92 16.83
CA THR A 29 -15.35 8.71 16.40
C THR A 29 -15.19 8.71 14.87
N LEU A 30 -15.45 7.58 14.20
CA LEU A 30 -15.45 7.48 12.74
C LEU A 30 -16.50 8.39 12.05
N ARG A 31 -17.62 8.68 12.73
CA ARG A 31 -18.67 9.60 12.26
C ARG A 31 -18.37 11.04 12.61
N ASP A 32 -17.94 11.32 13.84
CA ASP A 32 -17.70 12.68 14.34
C ASP A 32 -16.48 13.34 13.66
N LEU A 33 -15.50 12.54 13.24
CA LEU A 33 -14.38 12.98 12.39
C LEU A 33 -14.68 12.91 10.88
N GLU A 34 -15.92 12.55 10.50
CA GLU A 34 -16.40 12.37 9.11
C GLU A 34 -15.41 11.61 8.20
N LEU A 35 -14.76 10.56 8.73
CA LEU A 35 -13.59 9.95 8.09
C LEU A 35 -13.92 9.25 6.77
N LEU A 36 -15.15 8.73 6.64
CA LEU A 36 -15.60 7.92 5.49
C LEU A 36 -16.76 8.58 4.73
N SER A 37 -17.68 9.21 5.46
CA SER A 37 -18.89 9.87 4.96
C SER A 37 -19.30 10.97 5.93
N THR A 38 -19.86 12.05 5.40
CA THR A 38 -20.51 13.13 6.14
C THR A 38 -21.98 12.80 6.38
N ALA A 39 -22.68 13.60 7.20
CA ALA A 39 -24.13 13.48 7.36
C ALA A 39 -24.91 13.72 6.04
N GLN A 40 -24.33 14.46 5.10
CA GLN A 40 -24.90 14.79 3.79
C GLN A 40 -24.47 13.82 2.67
N GLY A 41 -23.68 12.79 2.99
CA GLY A 41 -23.31 11.70 2.08
C GLY A 41 -21.80 11.50 1.94
N ALA A 42 -21.35 11.10 0.75
CA ALA A 42 -19.92 10.80 0.53
C ALA A 42 -19.06 12.05 0.27
N ARG A 43 -19.64 13.21 -0.10
CA ARG A 43 -18.88 14.43 -0.41
C ARG A 43 -18.53 15.19 0.87
N GLY A 44 -17.29 15.68 0.95
CA GLY A 44 -16.77 16.41 2.10
C GLY A 44 -16.04 15.55 3.15
N SER A 45 -16.17 14.22 3.11
CA SER A 45 -15.48 13.33 4.04
C SER A 45 -13.97 13.28 3.79
N LEU A 46 -13.19 12.91 4.81
CA LEU A 46 -11.74 12.78 4.65
C LEU A 46 -11.37 11.76 3.56
N ALA A 47 -12.09 10.63 3.51
CA ALA A 47 -11.94 9.64 2.45
C ALA A 47 -12.24 10.20 1.05
N TRP A 48 -13.19 11.14 0.89
CA TRP A 48 -13.45 11.78 -0.41
C TRP A 48 -12.38 12.81 -0.78
N LEU A 49 -11.84 13.53 0.20
CA LEU A 49 -10.76 14.48 -0.02
C LEU A 49 -9.47 13.76 -0.47
N LEU A 50 -9.09 12.68 0.22
CA LEU A 50 -7.85 11.95 0.00
C LEU A 50 -7.92 10.90 -1.12
N ASP A 51 -9.10 10.37 -1.48
CA ASP A 51 -9.22 9.40 -2.57
C ASP A 51 -9.01 10.06 -3.94
N LYS A 52 -7.75 10.02 -4.39
CA LYS A 52 -7.31 10.26 -5.78
C LYS A 52 -6.84 8.96 -6.43
N THR A 53 -7.38 7.82 -5.99
CA THR A 53 -6.94 6.51 -6.49
C THR A 53 -7.65 6.16 -7.79
N GLU A 54 -6.85 5.72 -8.76
CA GLU A 54 -7.30 5.37 -10.10
C GLU A 54 -7.90 3.95 -10.17
N THR A 55 -7.57 3.07 -9.21
CA THR A 55 -8.05 1.68 -9.19
C THR A 55 -9.08 1.42 -8.09
N PRO A 56 -10.09 0.54 -8.32
CA PRO A 56 -11.05 0.16 -7.28
C PRO A 56 -10.41 -0.46 -6.03
N MET A 57 -9.25 -1.11 -6.20
CA MET A 57 -8.49 -1.70 -5.09
C MET A 57 -7.79 -0.63 -4.26
N GLY A 58 -7.17 0.38 -4.90
CA GLY A 58 -6.58 1.53 -4.20
C GLY A 58 -7.61 2.25 -3.34
N ARG A 59 -8.81 2.51 -3.88
CA ARG A 59 -9.93 3.13 -3.16
C ARG A 59 -10.33 2.35 -1.91
N ARG A 60 -10.38 1.02 -2.01
CA ARG A 60 -10.68 0.14 -0.86
C ARG A 60 -9.57 0.22 0.18
N LEU A 61 -8.30 0.19 -0.25
CA LEU A 61 -7.12 0.23 0.63
C LEU A 61 -7.02 1.55 1.42
N VAL A 62 -7.18 2.70 0.76
CA VAL A 62 -7.17 4.02 1.43
C VAL A 62 -8.27 4.11 2.50
N ARG A 63 -9.48 3.61 2.19
CA ARG A 63 -10.59 3.58 3.16
C ARG A 63 -10.33 2.64 4.34
N GLU A 64 -9.61 1.54 4.13
CA GLU A 64 -9.21 0.65 5.23
C GLU A 64 -8.11 1.28 6.09
N TRP A 65 -7.13 1.97 5.50
CA TRP A 65 -6.09 2.70 6.25
C TRP A 65 -6.67 3.84 7.10
N LEU A 66 -7.71 4.53 6.63
CA LEU A 66 -8.44 5.54 7.41
C LEU A 66 -9.26 4.95 8.56
N ARG A 67 -9.74 3.70 8.44
CA ARG A 67 -10.44 2.98 9.52
C ARG A 67 -9.48 2.40 10.56
N ARG A 68 -8.28 2.02 10.12
CA ARG A 68 -7.26 1.36 10.92
C ARG A 68 -5.92 2.08 10.78
N PRO A 69 -5.77 3.27 11.38
CA PRO A 69 -4.47 3.94 11.47
C PRO A 69 -3.44 3.03 12.12
N LEU A 70 -2.21 3.00 11.60
CA LEU A 70 -1.11 2.25 12.22
C LEU A 70 -0.69 2.92 13.53
N LEU A 71 -0.27 2.12 14.52
CA LEU A 71 0.43 2.58 15.72
C LEU A 71 1.94 2.30 15.66
N ASP A 72 2.37 1.37 14.80
CA ASP A 72 3.78 1.05 14.58
C ASP A 72 4.50 2.18 13.84
N ARG A 73 5.43 2.83 14.53
CA ARG A 73 6.23 3.93 14.00
C ARG A 73 7.04 3.52 12.77
N ARG A 74 7.63 2.32 12.75
CA ARG A 74 8.50 1.88 11.63
C ARG A 74 7.69 1.79 10.35
N ARG A 75 6.49 1.23 10.42
CA ARG A 75 5.57 1.10 9.27
C ARG A 75 4.92 2.41 8.84
N ILE A 76 4.82 3.39 9.74
CA ILE A 76 4.45 4.76 9.37
C ILE A 76 5.58 5.40 8.55
N ASP A 77 6.82 5.29 9.02
CA ASP A 77 7.99 5.83 8.33
C ASP A 77 8.21 5.15 6.97
N GLU A 78 8.12 3.81 6.87
CA GLU A 78 8.14 3.04 5.61
C GLU A 78 7.12 3.58 4.58
N ARG A 79 5.91 3.96 5.01
CA ARG A 79 4.88 4.56 4.12
C ARG A 79 5.22 5.98 3.72
N LEU A 80 5.76 6.79 4.64
CA LEU A 80 6.16 8.17 4.36
C LEU A 80 7.35 8.22 3.39
N ASP A 81 8.32 7.32 3.55
CA ASP A 81 9.46 7.16 2.64
C ASP A 81 9.01 6.76 1.24
N ALA A 82 8.08 5.79 1.13
CA ALA A 82 7.50 5.38 -0.15
C ALA A 82 6.75 6.54 -0.85
N VAL A 83 5.95 7.32 -0.11
CA VAL A 83 5.29 8.52 -0.66
C VAL A 83 6.31 9.57 -1.07
N GLY A 84 7.31 9.87 -0.23
CA GLY A 84 8.35 10.87 -0.51
C GLY A 84 9.27 10.48 -1.67
N LEU A 85 9.49 9.18 -1.92
CA LEU A 85 10.14 8.68 -3.13
C LEU A 85 9.24 8.94 -4.35
N LEU A 86 7.99 8.46 -4.33
CA LEU A 86 7.05 8.60 -5.44
C LEU A 86 6.79 10.07 -5.82
N THR A 87 6.67 10.97 -4.85
CA THR A 87 6.49 12.41 -5.12
C THR A 87 7.68 13.00 -5.88
N ARG A 88 8.93 12.73 -5.44
CA ARG A 88 10.14 13.22 -6.14
C ARG A 88 10.28 12.63 -7.53
N VAL A 89 10.03 11.33 -7.67
CA VAL A 89 10.13 10.59 -8.95
C VAL A 89 9.07 11.05 -9.95
N LEU A 90 7.86 11.41 -9.50
CA LEU A 90 6.79 11.97 -10.34
C LEU A 90 6.97 13.48 -10.63
N ALA A 91 7.64 14.23 -9.76
CA ALA A 91 7.97 15.63 -9.98
C ALA A 91 9.08 15.84 -11.02
N GLY A 92 9.88 14.80 -11.31
CA GLY A 92 11.07 14.91 -12.16
C GLY A 92 12.30 15.42 -11.44
N ASP A 93 12.27 15.50 -10.09
CA ASP A 93 13.39 15.94 -9.24
C ASP A 93 14.53 14.91 -9.15
N VAL A 94 14.39 13.76 -9.83
CA VAL A 94 15.35 12.65 -9.84
C VAL A 94 15.75 12.42 -11.30
N GLU A 95 17.03 12.55 -11.62
CA GLU A 95 17.57 12.37 -12.99
C GLU A 95 17.50 10.91 -13.52
N GLU A 96 17.10 9.97 -12.66
CA GLU A 96 17.03 8.55 -12.98
C GLU A 96 15.82 8.21 -13.87
N ALA A 97 15.91 7.08 -14.58
CA ALA A 97 14.85 6.59 -15.47
C ALA A 97 13.50 6.16 -14.84
N PRO A 98 13.31 5.90 -13.52
CA PRO A 98 12.07 5.27 -13.05
C PRO A 98 10.85 6.21 -13.05
N GLY A 99 10.98 7.52 -13.26
CA GLY A 99 9.84 8.43 -13.37
C GLY A 99 8.89 8.06 -14.51
N VAL A 100 9.45 7.85 -15.72
CA VAL A 100 8.68 7.43 -16.90
C VAL A 100 8.15 6.01 -16.74
N ALA A 101 8.93 5.13 -16.09
CA ALA A 101 8.54 3.76 -15.79
C ALA A 101 7.30 3.68 -14.89
N ILE A 102 7.30 4.41 -13.78
CA ILE A 102 6.19 4.45 -12.83
C ILE A 102 4.95 5.09 -13.46
N GLY A 103 5.10 6.12 -14.29
CA GLY A 103 3.99 6.68 -15.06
C GLY A 103 3.29 5.64 -15.95
N ARG A 104 4.06 4.88 -16.74
CA ARG A 104 3.53 3.78 -17.57
C ARG A 104 2.88 2.69 -16.74
N LEU A 105 3.50 2.29 -15.63
CA LEU A 105 2.94 1.29 -14.71
C LEU A 105 1.59 1.74 -14.15
N VAL A 106 1.45 3.01 -13.73
CA VAL A 106 0.18 3.58 -13.26
C VAL A 106 -0.89 3.56 -14.37
N ASP A 107 -0.51 3.81 -15.63
CA ASP A 107 -1.44 3.77 -16.76
C ASP A 107 -1.91 2.35 -17.13
N GLU A 108 -1.08 1.32 -16.95
CA GLU A 108 -1.54 -0.07 -17.09
C GLU A 108 -2.36 -0.54 -15.87
N LEU A 109 -1.99 -0.11 -14.66
CA LEU A 109 -2.78 -0.40 -13.45
C LEU A 109 -4.23 0.12 -13.55
N LYS A 110 -4.48 1.22 -14.29
CA LYS A 110 -5.83 1.71 -14.63
C LYS A 110 -6.65 0.75 -15.48
N ARG A 111 -5.99 -0.04 -16.33
CA ARG A 111 -6.65 -0.97 -17.27
C ARG A 111 -6.96 -2.33 -16.64
N LEU A 112 -6.33 -2.67 -15.52
CA LEU A 112 -6.61 -3.91 -14.80
C LEU A 112 -8.09 -3.98 -14.36
N PRO A 113 -8.76 -5.13 -14.54
CA PRO A 113 -10.10 -5.32 -14.00
C PRO A 113 -10.08 -5.34 -12.46
N ASP A 114 -11.22 -5.13 -11.81
CA ASP A 114 -11.33 -5.19 -10.34
C ASP A 114 -10.99 -6.60 -9.82
N LEU A 115 -9.72 -6.81 -9.45
CA LEU A 115 -9.18 -8.11 -9.02
C LEU A 115 -9.86 -8.58 -7.73
N ALA A 116 -10.23 -7.68 -6.82
CA ALA A 116 -10.95 -8.03 -5.60
C ALA A 116 -12.37 -8.52 -5.91
N GLY A 117 -13.04 -7.91 -6.89
CA GLY A 117 -14.31 -8.41 -7.43
C GLY A 117 -14.17 -9.79 -8.10
N LEU A 118 -13.15 -9.96 -8.94
CA LEU A 118 -12.87 -11.24 -9.61
C LEU A 118 -12.47 -12.35 -8.64
N GLN A 119 -11.68 -12.06 -7.62
CA GLN A 119 -11.28 -13.01 -6.57
C GLN A 119 -12.49 -13.52 -5.78
N ALA A 120 -13.43 -12.63 -5.43
CA ALA A 120 -14.68 -13.02 -4.78
C ALA A 120 -15.54 -13.94 -5.68
N GLN A 121 -15.61 -13.63 -6.98
CA GLN A 121 -16.37 -14.41 -7.96
C GLN A 121 -15.72 -15.76 -8.29
N LEU A 122 -14.38 -15.83 -8.28
CA LEU A 122 -13.62 -17.07 -8.42
C LEU A 122 -13.85 -17.98 -7.21
N ARG A 123 -13.74 -17.44 -5.98
CA ARG A 123 -14.06 -18.17 -4.74
C ARG A 123 -15.50 -18.67 -4.69
N ALA A 124 -16.44 -17.91 -5.24
CA ALA A 124 -17.84 -18.28 -5.35
C ALA A 124 -18.18 -19.13 -6.59
N ALA A 125 -17.20 -19.51 -7.43
CA ALA A 125 -17.39 -20.22 -8.69
C ALA A 125 -18.42 -19.59 -9.67
N THR A 126 -18.58 -18.26 -9.63
CA THR A 126 -19.53 -17.48 -10.46
C THR A 126 -18.86 -16.69 -11.59
N ILE A 127 -17.53 -16.82 -11.75
CA ILE A 127 -16.78 -16.11 -12.80
C ILE A 127 -17.10 -16.65 -14.19
N THR A 128 -17.34 -15.77 -15.16
CA THR A 128 -17.57 -16.15 -16.56
C THR A 128 -16.24 -16.34 -17.31
N PRO A 129 -16.13 -17.29 -18.26
CA PRO A 129 -14.88 -17.55 -18.98
C PRO A 129 -14.29 -16.30 -19.66
N LYS A 130 -15.13 -15.44 -20.26
CA LYS A 130 -14.70 -14.17 -20.86
C LYS A 130 -13.99 -13.24 -19.86
N ARG A 131 -14.42 -13.22 -18.60
CA ARG A 131 -13.82 -12.37 -17.55
C ARG A 131 -12.55 -12.99 -16.97
N LEU A 132 -12.46 -14.31 -16.93
CA LEU A 132 -11.21 -15.00 -16.60
C LEU A 132 -10.16 -14.78 -17.69
N LEU A 133 -10.53 -14.89 -18.96
CA LEU A 133 -9.63 -14.60 -20.09
C LEU A 133 -9.15 -13.15 -20.08
N GLY A 134 -10.03 -12.17 -19.88
CA GLY A 134 -9.64 -10.76 -19.76
C GLY A 134 -8.76 -10.45 -18.54
N LEU A 135 -8.84 -11.24 -17.47
CA LEU A 135 -7.90 -11.17 -16.36
C LEU A 135 -6.51 -11.70 -16.75
N LEU A 136 -6.46 -12.87 -17.40
CA LEU A 136 -5.20 -13.48 -17.84
C LEU A 136 -4.47 -12.59 -18.84
N ASP A 137 -5.20 -12.03 -19.81
CA ASP A 137 -4.70 -11.09 -20.81
C ASP A 137 -4.08 -9.84 -20.17
N ALA A 138 -4.80 -9.21 -19.24
CA ALA A 138 -4.31 -8.04 -18.50
C ALA A 138 -3.10 -8.34 -17.58
N LEU A 139 -3.02 -9.56 -17.03
CA LEU A 139 -1.86 -10.00 -16.25
C LEU A 139 -0.63 -10.28 -17.12
N LEU A 140 -0.81 -10.83 -18.33
CA LEU A 140 0.29 -11.06 -19.28
C LEU A 140 0.92 -9.74 -19.73
N HIS A 141 0.11 -8.77 -20.15
CA HIS A 141 0.59 -7.42 -20.52
C HIS A 141 1.32 -6.72 -19.36
N LEU A 142 0.85 -6.88 -18.12
CA LEU A 142 1.54 -6.33 -16.94
C LEU A 142 2.89 -7.04 -16.68
N LEU A 143 2.97 -8.35 -16.89
CA LEU A 143 4.22 -9.11 -16.72
C LEU A 143 5.26 -8.74 -17.79
N GLU A 144 4.84 -8.50 -19.03
CA GLU A 144 5.70 -7.99 -20.11
C GLU A 144 6.26 -6.61 -19.74
N LEU A 145 5.40 -5.67 -19.31
CA LEU A 145 5.84 -4.35 -18.88
C LEU A 145 6.76 -4.40 -17.64
N LEU A 146 6.55 -5.33 -16.71
CA LEU A 146 7.45 -5.53 -15.57
C LEU A 146 8.80 -6.20 -15.94
N GLN A 147 8.95 -6.73 -17.16
CA GLN A 147 10.23 -7.20 -17.69
C GLN A 147 10.96 -6.06 -18.43
N ASP A 148 10.24 -5.23 -19.19
CA ASP A 148 10.79 -4.01 -19.81
C ASP A 148 11.22 -2.98 -18.76
N LEU A 149 10.52 -2.94 -17.63
CA LEU A 149 10.92 -2.18 -16.45
C LEU A 149 11.87 -3.00 -15.60
N ASP A 150 13.15 -2.96 -15.95
CA ASP A 150 14.24 -3.54 -15.17
C ASP A 150 14.39 -2.80 -13.81
N LEU A 151 13.47 -3.12 -12.88
CA LEU A 151 13.52 -2.74 -11.46
C LEU A 151 14.60 -3.51 -10.70
N THR A 152 15.40 -4.31 -11.42
CA THR A 152 16.55 -5.10 -10.98
C THR A 152 17.80 -4.25 -10.72
N GLY A 153 17.61 -2.98 -10.33
CA GLY A 153 18.64 -2.06 -9.80
C GLY A 153 19.19 -2.52 -8.44
N GLY A 154 19.58 -3.78 -8.33
CA GLY A 154 20.19 -4.38 -7.16
C GLY A 154 21.69 -4.17 -7.16
N GLY A 155 22.18 -3.23 -6.33
CA GLY A 155 23.60 -3.14 -5.99
C GLY A 155 24.09 -1.72 -5.70
N GLY A 156 23.82 -1.18 -4.50
CA GLY A 156 24.15 0.23 -4.23
C GLY A 156 24.04 0.74 -2.78
N SER A 157 24.38 -0.06 -1.77
CA SER A 157 24.69 0.44 -0.41
C SER A 157 23.64 1.36 0.27
N CYS A 158 22.51 0.80 0.72
CA CYS A 158 21.76 1.39 1.83
C CYS A 158 22.45 1.02 3.17
N ALA A 159 23.57 1.67 3.47
CA ALA A 159 24.24 1.54 4.75
C ALA A 159 23.49 2.37 5.82
N PRO A 160 23.35 1.89 7.07
CA PRO A 160 22.71 2.66 8.12
C PRO A 160 23.54 3.91 8.43
N ARG A 161 22.88 5.08 8.45
CA ARG A 161 23.51 6.31 8.93
C ARG A 161 23.82 6.16 10.43
N PRO A 162 25.07 6.39 10.89
CA PRO A 162 25.33 6.53 12.30
C PRO A 162 24.69 7.82 12.84
N SER A 163 24.47 7.82 14.16
CA SER A 163 23.85 8.88 14.98
C SER A 163 24.50 10.25 14.85
#